data_AF-A0A8S4RC13-F1
#
_entry.id   AF-A0A8S4RC13-F1
#
_cell.length_a   1.000
_cell.length_b   1.000
_cell.length_c   1.000
_cell.angle_alpha   90.00
_cell.angle_beta   90.00
_cell.angle_gamma   90.00
#
_symmetry.space_group_name_H-M   'P 1'
#
loop_
_entity.id
_entity.type
_entity.pdbx_description
1 polymer ?
#
loop_
_entity_poly.entity_id
_entity_poly.type
_entity_poly.pdbx_seq_one_letter_code
_entity_poly.pdbx_strand_id
1 'polypeptide(L)'
;MIAKFVNSLPLGCSQCITKFYFRSITSNQRGLHSLQEHIEFKAMDVKILPALQDNYMYLVVDKASKEAAIVDPVEPKAVLQAVEDHGVKLTTVLTTHHHW
;
A
#
# COMPACT_ATOMS: atom_id res chain seq x y z
N MET A 1 13.86 -0.95 31.86
CA MET A 1 14.85 0.04 32.35
C MET A 1 14.58 1.45 31.80
N ILE A 2 14.35 1.61 30.49
CA ILE A 2 14.12 2.93 29.85
C ILE A 2 12.87 3.65 30.39
N ALA A 3 11.75 2.96 30.58
CA ALA A 3 10.52 3.58 31.10
C ALA A 3 10.68 4.17 32.52
N LYS A 4 11.48 3.54 33.38
CA LYS A 4 11.77 4.07 34.73
C LYS A 4 12.60 5.35 34.67
N PHE A 5 13.53 5.43 33.73
CA PHE A 5 14.32 6.63 33.48
C PHE A 5 13.47 7.77 32.89
N VAL A 6 12.65 7.49 31.88
CA VAL A 6 11.76 8.50 31.26
C VAL A 6 10.73 9.04 32.26
N ASN A 7 10.24 8.21 33.18
CA ASN A 7 9.30 8.63 34.23
C ASN A 7 9.96 9.35 35.41
N SER A 8 11.29 9.31 35.52
CA SER A 8 12.04 10.09 36.52
C SER A 8 12.35 11.52 36.07
N LEU A 9 12.08 11.86 34.81
CA LEU A 9 12.30 13.19 34.26
C LEU A 9 11.14 14.15 34.62
N PRO A 10 11.40 15.48 34.66
CA PRO A 10 10.35 16.48 34.80
C PRO A 10 9.24 16.27 33.76
N LEU A 11 7.99 16.53 34.15
CA LEU A 11 6.79 16.14 33.41
C LEU A 11 6.84 16.58 31.92
N GLY A 12 7.32 17.80 31.65
CA GLY A 12 7.46 18.33 30.29
C GLY A 12 8.49 17.57 29.44
N CYS A 13 9.63 17.17 30.03
CA CYS A 13 10.66 16.39 29.33
C CYS A 13 10.17 14.95 29.06
N SER A 14 9.52 14.33 30.03
CA SER A 14 8.94 12.99 29.89
C SER A 14 7.86 12.95 28.80
N GLN A 15 6.98 13.96 28.76
CA GLN A 15 5.96 14.12 27.72
C GLN A 15 6.56 14.36 26.33
N CYS A 16 7.60 15.18 26.22
CA CYS A 16 8.31 15.41 24.95
C CYS A 16 8.92 14.12 24.40
N ILE A 17 9.61 13.33 25.24
CA ILE A 17 10.22 12.05 24.83
C ILE A 17 9.13 11.06 24.43
N THR A 18 8.07 10.94 25.22
CA THR A 18 6.93 10.07 24.93
C THR A 18 6.26 10.45 23.61
N LYS A 19 6.02 11.74 23.37
CA LYS A 19 5.47 12.27 22.11
C LYS A 19 6.38 11.96 20.93
N PHE A 20 7.70 12.13 21.08
CA PHE A 20 8.66 11.85 20.01
C PHE A 20 8.75 10.35 19.70
N TYR A 21 8.70 9.50 20.73
CA TYR A 21 8.68 8.06 20.60
C TYR A 21 7.43 7.57 19.83
N PHE A 22 6.23 7.98 20.24
CA PHE A 22 5.00 7.63 19.54
C PHE A 22 4.93 8.25 18.13
N ARG A 23 5.45 9.46 17.93
CA ARG A 23 5.55 10.08 16.60
C ARG A 23 6.51 9.32 15.70
N SER A 24 7.63 8.82 16.22
CA SER A 24 8.59 8.00 15.48
C SER A 24 7.95 6.67 15.06
N ILE A 25 7.28 5.98 15.99
CA ILE A 25 6.57 4.72 15.69
C ILE A 25 5.48 4.93 14.64
N THR A 26 4.62 5.95 14.81
CA THR A 26 3.55 6.25 13.85
C THR A 26 4.09 6.72 12.50
N SER A 27 5.23 7.43 12.47
CA SER A 27 5.90 7.78 11.22
C SER A 27 6.49 6.55 10.52
N ASN A 28 6.94 5.54 11.27
CA ASN A 28 7.56 4.34 10.72
C ASN A 28 6.52 3.30 10.22
N GLN A 29 5.27 3.36 10.70
CA GLN A 29 4.19 2.46 10.25
C GLN A 29 3.38 2.98 9.06
N ARG A 30 3.48 4.28 8.72
CA ARG A 30 2.71 4.89 7.62
C ARG A 30 2.99 4.35 6.21
N GLY A 31 3.95 3.45 6.03
CA GLY A 31 4.29 2.87 4.71
C GLY A 31 4.37 1.34 4.66
N LEU A 32 3.86 0.62 5.67
CA LEU A 32 4.08 -0.84 5.81
C LEU A 32 2.80 -1.69 5.81
N HIS A 33 1.65 -1.13 5.45
CA HIS A 33 0.37 -1.84 5.58
C HIS A 33 -0.06 -2.54 4.27
N SER A 34 0.35 -2.02 3.11
CA SER A 34 0.12 -2.63 1.81
C SER A 34 1.43 -2.80 1.04
N LEU A 35 1.80 -4.04 0.70
CA LEU A 35 3.03 -4.34 -0.03
C LEU A 35 2.77 -4.50 -1.53
N GLN A 36 3.69 -3.97 -2.33
CA GLN A 36 3.68 -4.26 -3.77
C GLN A 36 4.27 -5.65 -4.01
N GLU A 37 3.51 -6.50 -4.67
CA GLU A 37 3.94 -7.86 -5.02
C GLU A 37 3.60 -8.19 -6.46
N HIS A 38 4.36 -9.11 -7.05
CA HIS A 38 4.14 -9.63 -8.39
C HIS A 38 4.07 -11.14 -8.33
N ILE A 39 2.93 -11.69 -8.71
CA ILE A 39 2.68 -13.12 -8.75
C ILE A 39 2.57 -13.53 -10.21
N GLU A 40 3.49 -14.39 -10.63
CA GLU A 40 3.53 -14.90 -11.99
C GLU A 40 2.83 -16.26 -12.07
N PHE A 41 1.85 -16.38 -12.96
CA PHE A 41 1.26 -17.65 -13.34
C PHE A 41 1.64 -18.02 -14.78
N LYS A 42 1.35 -19.26 -15.18
CA LYS A 42 1.70 -19.76 -16.51
C LYS A 42 1.09 -18.93 -17.66
N ALA A 43 -0.15 -18.50 -17.51
CA ALA A 43 -0.91 -17.79 -18.55
C ALA A 43 -1.27 -16.34 -18.18
N MET A 44 -1.07 -15.96 -16.92
CA MET A 44 -1.56 -14.69 -16.37
C MET A 44 -0.54 -14.17 -15.35
N ASP A 45 -0.46 -12.85 -15.19
CA ASP A 45 0.25 -12.24 -14.06
C ASP A 45 -0.72 -11.45 -13.19
N VAL A 46 -0.45 -11.42 -11.89
CA VAL A 46 -1.19 -10.58 -10.93
C VAL A 46 -0.20 -9.65 -10.25
N LYS A 47 -0.44 -8.35 -10.38
CA LYS A 47 0.34 -7.33 -9.69
C LYS A 47 -0.52 -6.72 -8.61
N ILE A 48 -0.04 -6.86 -7.39
CA ILE A 48 -0.67 -6.30 -6.20
C ILE A 48 -0.16 -4.87 -6.07
N LEU A 49 -1.08 -3.91 -6.22
CA LEU A 49 -0.79 -2.49 -6.09
C LEU A 49 -1.29 -2.01 -4.72
N PRO A 50 -0.41 -1.46 -3.88
CA PRO A 50 -0.85 -0.84 -2.63
C PRO A 50 -1.74 0.37 -2.91
N ALA A 51 -2.76 0.57 -2.09
CA ALA A 51 -3.62 1.73 -2.16
C ALA A 51 -4.02 2.23 -0.77
N LEU A 52 -4.20 3.55 -0.64
CA LEU A 52 -4.60 4.22 0.59
C LEU A 52 -3.73 3.81 1.80
N GLN A 53 -4.34 3.35 2.89
CA GLN A 53 -3.60 2.91 4.08
C GLN A 53 -3.38 1.40 4.06
N ASP A 54 -4.38 0.60 3.76
CA ASP A 54 -4.37 -0.86 3.90
C ASP A 54 -5.12 -1.58 2.77
N ASN A 55 -5.48 -0.87 1.70
CA ASN A 55 -6.19 -1.43 0.56
C ASN A 55 -5.21 -1.98 -0.49
N TYR A 56 -5.76 -2.87 -1.33
CA TYR A 56 -5.07 -3.41 -2.48
C TYR A 56 -5.91 -3.23 -3.74
N MET A 57 -5.24 -2.90 -4.83
CA MET A 57 -5.76 -3.02 -6.19
C MET A 57 -5.01 -4.14 -6.89
N TYR A 58 -5.65 -4.84 -7.82
CA TYR A 58 -5.02 -5.97 -8.51
C TYR A 58 -5.02 -5.75 -10.02
N LEU A 59 -3.84 -5.55 -10.60
CA LEU A 59 -3.68 -5.51 -12.04
C LEU A 59 -3.45 -6.95 -12.54
N VAL A 60 -4.46 -7.49 -13.19
CA VAL A 60 -4.47 -8.83 -13.76
C VAL A 60 -4.13 -8.73 -15.24
N VAL A 61 -3.07 -9.40 -15.68
CA VAL A 61 -2.55 -9.31 -17.05
C VAL A 61 -2.64 -10.67 -17.71
N ASP A 62 -3.28 -10.74 -18.88
CA ASP A 62 -3.18 -11.91 -19.75
C ASP A 62 -1.85 -11.88 -20.51
N LYS A 63 -1.06 -12.95 -20.39
CA LYS A 63 0.28 -13.00 -21.01
C LYS A 63 0.21 -13.06 -22.53
N ALA A 64 -0.82 -13.68 -23.09
CA ALA A 64 -0.92 -13.93 -24.53
C ALA A 64 -1.34 -12.66 -25.28
N SER A 65 -2.40 -11.98 -24.83
CA SER A 65 -2.95 -10.80 -25.50
C SER A 65 -2.33 -9.48 -25.04
N LYS A 66 -1.64 -9.46 -23.89
CA LYS A 66 -1.20 -8.24 -23.19
C LYS A 66 -2.37 -7.33 -22.77
N GLU A 67 -3.59 -7.84 -22.76
CA GLU A 67 -4.72 -7.13 -22.16
C GLU A 67 -4.71 -7.27 -20.64
N ALA A 68 -5.25 -6.26 -19.97
CA ALA A 68 -5.28 -6.20 -18.52
C ALA A 68 -6.65 -5.80 -17.99
N ALA A 69 -6.97 -6.34 -16.81
CA ALA A 69 -8.09 -5.93 -15.98
C ALA A 69 -7.57 -5.37 -14.65
N ILE A 70 -8.20 -4.32 -14.14
CA ILE A 70 -7.89 -3.78 -12.81
C ILE A 70 -9.03 -4.08 -11.85
N VAL A 71 -8.70 -4.64 -10.69
CA VAL A 71 -9.65 -4.85 -9.58
C VAL A 71 -9.57 -3.66 -8.62
N ASP A 72 -10.74 -3.09 -8.29
CA ASP A 72 -10.94 -2.00 -7.33
C ASP A 72 -9.97 -0.81 -7.49
N PRO A 73 -10.01 -0.07 -8.61
CA PRO A 73 -9.06 1.01 -8.91
C PRO A 73 -9.32 2.31 -8.12
N VAL A 74 -9.16 2.27 -6.79
CA VAL A 74 -9.40 3.43 -5.90
C VAL A 74 -8.40 4.57 -6.12
N GLU A 75 -7.19 4.28 -6.62
CA GLU A 75 -6.18 5.27 -7.01
C GLU A 75 -5.83 5.19 -8.52
N PRO A 76 -6.63 5.83 -9.40
CA PRO A 76 -6.46 5.71 -10.86
C PRO A 76 -5.08 6.10 -11.38
N LYS A 77 -4.39 7.06 -10.76
CA LYS A 77 -3.04 7.47 -11.17
C LYS A 77 -2.01 6.34 -11.02
N ALA A 78 -2.07 5.62 -9.90
CA ALA A 78 -1.18 4.48 -9.65
C ALA A 78 -1.48 3.32 -10.62
N VAL A 79 -2.77 3.12 -10.95
CA VAL A 79 -3.19 2.15 -11.97
C VAL A 79 -2.62 2.51 -13.34
N LEU A 80 -2.78 3.75 -13.79
CA LEU A 80 -2.27 4.20 -15.09
C LEU A 80 -0.74 4.06 -15.18
N GLN A 81 -0.02 4.44 -14.12
CA GLN A 81 1.42 4.23 -14.04
C GLN A 81 1.78 2.74 -14.17
N ALA A 82 1.10 1.87 -13.43
CA ALA A 82 1.33 0.43 -13.51
C ALA A 82 1.00 -0.14 -14.90
N VAL A 83 0.00 0.39 -15.60
CA VAL A 83 -0.34 -0.03 -16.96
C VAL A 83 0.75 0.38 -17.95
N GLU A 84 1.24 1.62 -17.85
CA GLU A 84 2.34 2.14 -18.68
C GLU A 84 3.65 1.39 -18.44
N ASP A 85 4.03 1.20 -17.17
CA ASP A 85 5.27 0.51 -16.76
C ASP A 85 5.35 -0.92 -17.31
N HIS A 86 4.20 -1.57 -17.46
CA HIS A 86 4.12 -2.96 -17.92
C HIS A 86 3.81 -3.09 -19.41
N GLY A 87 3.55 -1.98 -20.11
CA GLY A 87 3.23 -1.98 -21.53
C GLY A 87 2.01 -2.84 -21.86
N VAL A 88 0.99 -2.82 -20.99
CA VAL A 88 -0.24 -3.59 -21.15
C VAL A 88 -1.39 -2.69 -21.59
N LYS A 89 -2.44 -3.29 -22.17
CA LYS A 89 -3.65 -2.58 -22.58
C LYS A 89 -4.74 -2.81 -21.54
N LEU A 90 -5.05 -1.79 -20.73
CA LEU A 90 -6.17 -1.87 -19.78
C LEU A 90 -7.50 -1.85 -20.54
N THR A 91 -8.27 -2.94 -20.43
CA THR A 91 -9.56 -3.09 -21.13
C THR A 91 -10.75 -3.15 -20.19
N THR A 92 -10.53 -3.58 -18.95
CA THR A 92 -11.61 -3.96 -18.04
C THR A 92 -11.37 -3.43 -16.63
N VAL A 93 -12.45 -2.98 -15.97
CA VAL A 93 -12.47 -2.65 -14.55
C VAL A 93 -13.40 -3.65 -13.86
N LEU A 94 -12.92 -4.26 -12.78
CA LEU A 94 -13.67 -5.19 -11.94
C LEU A 94 -13.85 -4.56 -10.56
N THR A 95 -15.08 -4.19 -10.23
CA THR A 95 -15.42 -3.60 -8.94
C THR A 95 -16.06 -4.65 -8.05
N THR A 96 -15.47 -4.91 -6.89
CA THR A 96 -15.97 -5.93 -5.95
C THR A 96 -17.24 -5.46 -5.24
N HIS A 97 -17.28 -4.19 -4.84
CA HIS A 97 -18.39 -3.58 -4.11
C HIS A 97 -18.36 -2.05 -4.22
N HIS A 98 -19.37 -1.37 -3.68
CA HIS A 98 -19.61 0.07 -3.87
C HIS A 98 -19.11 0.96 -2.72
N HIS A 99 -18.26 0.43 -1.81
CA HIS A 99 -17.64 1.28 -0.79
C HIS A 99 -16.57 2.19 -1.40
N TRP A 100 -16.11 3.15 -0.59
CA TRP A 100 -15.14 4.18 -0.95
C TRP A 100 -13.85 4.01 -0.16
#